data_AF-A0A7Z8KLE8-F1
#
_entry.id   AF-A0A7Z8KLE8-F1
#
_cell.length_a   1.000
_cell.length_b   1.000
_cell.length_c   1.000
_cell.angle_alpha   90.00
_cell.angle_beta   90.00
_cell.angle_gamma   90.00
#
_symmetry.space_group_name_H-M   'P 1'
#
loop_
_entity.id
_entity.type
_entity.pdbx_description
1 polymer ?
#
loop_
_entity_poly.entity_id
_entity_poly.type
_entity_poly.pdbx_seq_one_letter_code
_entity_poly.pdbx_strand_id
1 'polypeptide(L)'
;MKAKLLCTCIFIVVLLAVISGCVEDSSENDKTETTVIVVNETEFSQVMEEANTAYVKALISTSQKNVNASTSSIDELVSKLTYVSDTYGENPPEMYVNDKDWKTEIKRAVLIAEHSQEMLEVEGDIEAAHTGLEPMRDLFFSLHERNNVLHMGDYLTIFHMTMEAAIDAASINDTETVTTYIPTLKREWQDV
;
A
#
# COMPACT_ATOMS: atom_id res chain seq x y z
N MET A 1 13.17 -46.43 18.53
CA MET A 1 12.98 -47.72 17.81
C MET A 1 12.54 -47.47 16.37
N LYS A 2 12.51 -48.48 15.50
CA LYS A 2 11.91 -48.39 14.15
C LYS A 2 10.58 -49.15 14.13
N ALA A 3 9.54 -48.54 13.56
CA ALA A 3 8.30 -49.22 13.21
C ALA A 3 7.83 -48.72 11.84
N LYS A 4 8.08 -49.52 10.79
CA LYS A 4 7.30 -49.45 9.55
C LYS A 4 6.16 -50.44 9.70
N LEU A 5 4.95 -50.09 9.25
CA LEU A 5 3.88 -51.05 9.02
C LEU A 5 3.44 -50.96 7.55
N LEU A 6 3.29 -52.11 6.90
CA LEU A 6 3.00 -52.23 5.47
C LEU A 6 2.14 -53.47 5.22
N CYS A 7 0.89 -53.26 4.79
CA CYS A 7 -0.05 -54.19 4.17
C CYS A 7 -1.06 -53.30 3.41
N THR A 8 -1.26 -53.27 2.09
CA THR A 8 -1.02 -54.24 0.97
C THR A 8 -2.13 -55.29 0.81
N CYS A 9 -2.56 -55.49 -0.45
CA CYS A 9 -3.61 -56.42 -0.95
C CYS A 9 -5.08 -56.02 -0.61
N ILE A 10 -6.11 -56.26 -1.44
CA ILE A 10 -6.27 -56.85 -2.81
C ILE A 10 -7.59 -56.25 -3.39
N PHE A 11 -7.63 -55.64 -4.60
CA PHE A 11 -8.01 -56.19 -5.92
C PHE A 11 -9.39 -56.93 -6.00
N ILE A 12 -10.23 -56.80 -7.06
CA ILE A 12 -10.13 -56.00 -8.31
C ILE A 12 -11.07 -54.78 -8.30
N VAL A 13 -12.25 -54.61 -8.93
CA VAL A 13 -13.14 -55.40 -9.83
C VAL A 13 -13.88 -54.43 -10.79
N VAL A 14 -14.46 -54.90 -11.92
CA VAL A 14 -15.16 -54.07 -12.95
C VAL A 14 -16.61 -54.52 -13.17
N LEU A 15 -17.53 -53.58 -13.43
CA LEU A 15 -18.73 -53.84 -14.24
C LEU A 15 -18.97 -52.69 -15.24
N LEU A 16 -19.13 -53.03 -16.52
CA LEU A 16 -19.51 -52.11 -17.60
C LEU A 16 -21.02 -52.23 -17.86
N ALA A 17 -21.71 -51.10 -17.97
CA ALA A 17 -23.05 -51.01 -18.51
C ALA A 17 -23.06 -49.93 -19.60
N VAL A 18 -23.09 -50.35 -20.87
CA VAL A 18 -23.21 -49.44 -22.01
C VAL A 18 -24.70 -49.20 -22.27
N ILE A 19 -25.13 -47.94 -22.23
CA ILE A 19 -26.43 -47.52 -22.72
C ILE A 19 -26.18 -46.50 -23.85
N SER A 20 -26.62 -46.85 -25.05
CA SER A 20 -26.63 -45.96 -26.21
C SER A 20 -27.92 -45.14 -26.20
N GLY A 21 -27.83 -43.83 -26.38
CA GLY A 21 -29.01 -42.96 -26.45
C GLY A 21 -28.66 -41.51 -26.79
N CYS A 22 -29.10 -41.08 -27.97
CA CYS A 22 -29.24 -39.70 -28.44
C CYS A 22 -28.04 -38.73 -28.33
N VAL A 23 -27.50 -38.36 -29.49
CA VAL A 23 -26.88 -37.04 -29.67
C VAL A 23 -28.00 -35.99 -29.61
N GLU A 24 -27.84 -34.96 -28.79
CA GLU A 24 -28.66 -33.75 -28.84
C GLU A 24 -27.71 -32.54 -28.83
N ASP A 25 -27.75 -31.75 -29.90
CA ASP A 25 -26.72 -30.76 -30.25
C ASP A 25 -26.98 -29.41 -29.53
N SER A 26 -26.85 -29.42 -28.21
CA SER A 26 -26.96 -28.22 -27.38
C SER A 26 -25.64 -27.46 -27.36
N SER A 27 -25.49 -26.51 -28.28
CA SER A 27 -24.40 -25.52 -28.23
C SER A 27 -24.50 -24.64 -26.99
N GLU A 28 -23.87 -25.07 -25.90
CA GLU A 28 -23.63 -24.23 -24.72
C GLU A 28 -22.66 -23.11 -25.10
N ASN A 29 -23.26 -22.03 -25.63
CA ASN A 29 -22.61 -20.76 -25.84
C ASN A 29 -22.33 -20.14 -24.46
N ASP A 30 -21.22 -20.56 -23.85
CA ASP A 30 -20.71 -20.07 -22.57
C ASP A 30 -20.41 -18.57 -22.67
N LYS A 31 -21.48 -17.79 -22.49
CA LYS A 31 -21.40 -16.37 -22.20
C LYS A 31 -20.83 -16.25 -20.80
N THR A 32 -19.52 -16.18 -20.74
CA THR A 32 -18.77 -15.56 -19.66
C THR A 32 -19.37 -14.18 -19.40
N GLU A 33 -20.29 -14.13 -18.44
CA GLU A 33 -20.94 -12.92 -17.99
C GLU A 33 -19.91 -12.14 -17.18
N THR A 34 -19.09 -11.35 -17.89
CA THR A 34 -18.08 -10.47 -17.29
C THR A 34 -18.78 -9.51 -16.34
N THR A 35 -18.79 -9.86 -15.05
CA THR A 35 -19.24 -9.01 -13.96
C THR A 35 -18.37 -7.77 -13.94
N VAL A 36 -18.90 -6.67 -14.48
CA VAL A 36 -18.28 -5.35 -14.41
C VAL A 36 -18.27 -4.94 -12.94
N ILE A 37 -17.12 -5.09 -12.29
CA ILE A 37 -16.90 -4.62 -10.92
C ILE A 37 -16.91 -3.10 -10.97
N VAL A 38 -17.95 -2.49 -10.41
CA VAL A 38 -18.07 -1.04 -10.28
C VAL A 38 -17.37 -0.63 -8.99
N VAL A 39 -16.30 0.14 -9.12
CA VAL A 39 -15.51 0.63 -7.98
C VAL A 39 -16.25 1.76 -7.27
N ASN A 40 -16.24 1.76 -5.92
CA ASN A 40 -16.85 2.82 -5.13
C ASN A 40 -15.87 3.98 -4.90
N GLU A 41 -15.74 4.85 -5.89
CA GLU A 41 -14.80 5.99 -5.91
C GLU A 41 -14.94 6.94 -4.69
N THR A 42 -16.16 7.10 -4.16
CA THR A 42 -16.43 7.95 -2.98
C THR A 42 -15.84 7.33 -1.71
N GLU A 43 -16.03 6.02 -1.54
CA GLU A 43 -15.51 5.25 -0.40
C GLU A 43 -13.99 5.11 -0.48
N PHE A 44 -13.45 4.88 -1.68
CA PHE A 44 -12.01 4.88 -1.93
C PHE A 44 -11.37 6.20 -1.49
N SER A 45 -11.95 7.32 -1.93
CA SER A 45 -11.47 8.66 -1.58
C SER A 45 -11.50 8.88 -0.06
N GLN A 46 -12.59 8.49 0.61
CA GLN A 46 -12.72 8.63 2.07
C GLN A 46 -11.70 7.77 2.82
N VAL A 47 -11.53 6.49 2.47
CA VAL A 47 -10.61 5.61 3.20
C VAL A 47 -9.14 6.00 2.99
N MET A 48 -8.80 6.59 1.83
CA MET A 48 -7.49 7.19 1.59
C MET A 48 -7.27 8.49 2.38
N GLU A 49 -8.28 9.34 2.54
CA GLU A 49 -8.21 10.52 3.42
C GLU A 49 -8.01 10.10 4.89
N GLU A 50 -8.72 9.07 5.33
CA GLU A 50 -8.57 8.48 6.67
C GLU A 50 -7.18 7.85 6.87
N ALA A 51 -6.65 7.12 5.89
CA ALA A 51 -5.29 6.57 5.91
C ALA A 51 -4.22 7.67 5.98
N ASN A 52 -4.31 8.69 5.13
CA ASN A 52 -3.40 9.84 5.16
C ASN A 52 -3.47 10.60 6.50
N THR A 53 -4.68 10.73 7.06
CA THR A 53 -4.89 11.33 8.38
C THR A 53 -4.21 10.51 9.49
N ALA A 54 -4.29 9.18 9.43
CA ALA A 54 -3.60 8.28 10.35
C ALA A 54 -2.06 8.37 10.23
N TYR A 55 -1.55 8.40 9.00
CA TYR A 55 -0.13 8.59 8.68
C TYR A 55 0.44 9.91 9.25
N VAL A 56 -0.24 11.04 9.01
CA VAL A 56 0.18 12.35 9.52
C VAL A 56 0.13 12.41 11.05
N LYS A 57 -0.91 11.82 11.69
CA LYS A 57 -0.92 11.68 13.17
C LYS A 57 0.28 10.88 13.66
N ALA A 58 0.60 9.76 13.02
CA ALA A 58 1.69 8.86 13.42
C ALA A 58 3.06 9.54 13.36
N LEU A 59 3.37 10.27 12.29
CA LEU A 59 4.61 11.07 12.20
C LEU A 59 4.70 12.14 13.31
N ILE A 60 3.58 12.81 13.60
CA ILE A 60 3.51 13.83 14.65
C ILE A 60 3.68 13.22 16.06
N SER A 61 3.05 12.07 16.35
CA SER A 61 3.13 11.45 17.67
C SER A 61 4.47 10.76 17.93
N THR A 62 5.08 10.14 16.91
CA THR A 62 6.39 9.48 17.01
C THR A 62 7.50 10.50 17.22
N SER A 63 7.50 11.62 16.48
CA SER A 63 8.43 12.74 16.72
C SER A 63 8.26 13.36 18.11
N GLN A 64 7.01 13.42 18.63
CA GLN A 64 6.70 13.81 20.02
C GLN A 64 7.04 12.74 21.09
N LYS A 65 7.54 11.55 20.70
CA LYS A 65 7.81 10.39 21.57
C LYS A 65 6.57 9.88 22.33
N ASN A 66 5.38 10.15 21.81
CA ASN A 66 4.11 9.76 22.43
C ASN A 66 3.70 8.36 21.95
N VAL A 67 4.20 7.33 22.64
CA VAL A 67 3.98 5.91 22.31
C VAL A 67 2.48 5.60 22.10
N ASN A 68 1.62 5.87 23.08
CA ASN A 68 0.20 5.51 23.02
C ASN A 68 -0.53 6.14 21.82
N ALA A 69 -0.23 7.40 21.48
CA ALA A 69 -0.81 8.06 20.31
C ALA A 69 -0.21 7.54 18.99
N SER A 70 1.05 7.08 19.02
CA SER A 70 1.72 6.49 17.86
C SER A 70 1.16 5.11 17.54
N THR A 71 1.06 4.21 18.52
CA THR A 71 0.41 2.90 18.38
C THR A 71 -1.00 3.08 17.79
N SER A 72 -1.86 3.88 18.43
CA SER A 72 -3.23 4.10 17.96
C SER A 72 -3.34 4.75 16.57
N SER A 73 -2.31 5.44 16.07
CA SER A 73 -2.31 6.05 14.73
C SER A 73 -1.72 5.10 13.68
N ILE A 74 -0.75 4.27 14.06
CA ILE A 74 -0.17 3.23 13.21
C ILE A 74 -1.16 2.07 13.05
N ASP A 75 -1.88 1.67 14.11
CA ASP A 75 -3.02 0.74 14.07
C ASP A 75 -4.07 1.19 13.06
N GLU A 76 -4.45 2.47 13.11
CA GLU A 76 -5.42 3.07 12.18
C GLU A 76 -4.86 3.05 10.75
N LEU A 77 -3.59 3.39 10.55
CA LEU A 77 -2.92 3.38 9.25
C LEU A 77 -2.85 1.98 8.62
N VAL A 78 -2.35 0.98 9.37
CA VAL A 78 -2.26 -0.43 8.93
C VAL A 78 -3.65 -0.95 8.56
N SER A 79 -4.65 -0.69 9.41
CA SER A 79 -6.04 -1.10 9.18
C SER A 79 -6.62 -0.50 7.89
N LYS A 80 -6.44 0.82 7.66
CA LYS A 80 -6.97 1.52 6.48
C LYS A 80 -6.25 1.08 5.19
N LEU A 81 -4.92 0.99 5.21
CA LEU A 81 -4.16 0.54 4.03
C LEU A 81 -4.43 -0.93 3.69
N THR A 82 -4.61 -1.80 4.70
CA THR A 82 -5.00 -3.20 4.49
C THR A 82 -6.38 -3.28 3.81
N TYR A 83 -7.35 -2.49 4.28
CA TYR A 83 -8.67 -2.41 3.65
C TYR A 83 -8.58 -1.95 2.18
N VAL A 84 -7.73 -0.97 1.87
CA VAL A 84 -7.51 -0.51 0.49
C VAL A 84 -6.86 -1.61 -0.36
N SER A 85 -5.88 -2.32 0.18
CA SER A 85 -5.18 -3.44 -0.48
C SER A 85 -6.11 -4.60 -0.82
N ASP A 86 -6.99 -4.99 0.10
CA ASP A 86 -7.91 -6.11 -0.09
C ASP A 86 -9.13 -5.75 -0.96
N THR A 87 -9.64 -4.52 -0.85
CA THR A 87 -10.86 -4.09 -1.55
C THR A 87 -10.57 -3.57 -2.96
N TYR A 88 -9.51 -2.77 -3.13
CA TYR A 88 -9.19 -2.06 -4.37
C TYR A 88 -7.91 -2.55 -5.05
N GLY A 89 -7.10 -3.41 -4.40
CA GLY A 89 -5.82 -3.88 -4.97
C GLY A 89 -5.95 -4.70 -6.25
N GLU A 90 -7.04 -5.44 -6.42
CA GLU A 90 -7.35 -6.17 -7.68
C GLU A 90 -8.13 -5.30 -8.69
N ASN A 91 -8.87 -4.30 -8.21
CA ASN A 91 -9.76 -3.44 -8.99
C ASN A 91 -9.49 -1.96 -8.64
N PRO A 92 -8.43 -1.35 -9.21
CA PRO A 92 -8.11 0.06 -8.98
C PRO A 92 -9.28 1.01 -9.29
N PRO A 93 -9.39 2.14 -8.56
CA PRO A 93 -10.25 3.26 -8.95
C PRO A 93 -9.87 3.83 -10.31
N GLU A 94 -10.77 4.60 -10.94
CA GLU A 94 -10.58 5.14 -12.30
C GLU A 94 -9.24 5.87 -12.48
N MET A 95 -8.80 6.63 -11.47
CA MET A 95 -7.54 7.37 -11.47
C MET A 95 -6.27 6.49 -11.53
N TYR A 96 -6.36 5.21 -11.16
CA TYR A 96 -5.25 4.23 -11.19
C TYR A 96 -5.53 3.04 -12.12
N VAL A 97 -6.62 3.04 -12.90
CA VAL A 97 -7.08 1.88 -13.68
C VAL A 97 -6.10 1.40 -14.77
N ASN A 98 -5.16 2.26 -15.17
CA ASN A 98 -4.11 1.95 -16.15
C ASN A 98 -2.74 1.65 -15.50
N ASP A 99 -2.62 1.76 -14.18
CA ASP A 99 -1.39 1.53 -13.44
C ASP A 99 -1.18 0.02 -13.21
N LYS A 100 -0.07 -0.51 -13.73
CA LYS A 100 0.26 -1.94 -13.68
C LYS A 100 0.84 -2.35 -12.32
N ASP A 101 1.34 -1.40 -11.56
CA ASP A 101 2.06 -1.58 -10.32
C ASP A 101 1.23 -1.16 -9.10
N TRP A 102 0.05 -0.54 -9.29
CA TRP A 102 -0.96 -0.19 -8.26
C TRP A 102 -1.08 -1.24 -7.16
N LYS A 103 -1.38 -2.49 -7.55
CA LYS A 103 -1.56 -3.64 -6.66
C LYS A 103 -0.32 -3.93 -5.80
N THR A 104 0.86 -3.67 -6.36
CA THR A 104 2.15 -3.87 -5.70
C THR A 104 2.47 -2.70 -4.76
N GLU A 105 2.27 -1.46 -5.19
CA GLU A 105 2.54 -0.27 -4.38
C GLU A 105 1.57 -0.15 -3.19
N ILE A 106 0.29 -0.48 -3.32
CA ILE A 106 -0.63 -0.49 -2.18
C ILE A 106 -0.27 -1.60 -1.18
N LYS A 107 0.16 -2.78 -1.64
CA LYS A 107 0.70 -3.82 -0.74
C LYS A 107 2.01 -3.39 -0.08
N ARG A 108 2.85 -2.62 -0.77
CA ARG A 108 4.07 -2.02 -0.21
C ARG A 108 3.75 -0.93 0.81
N ALA A 109 2.70 -0.14 0.61
CA ALA A 109 2.21 0.82 1.60
C ALA A 109 1.80 0.11 2.91
N VAL A 110 1.06 -1.01 2.82
CA VAL A 110 0.76 -1.85 4.00
C VAL A 110 2.05 -2.29 4.70
N LEU A 111 3.02 -2.86 3.96
CA LEU A 111 4.29 -3.33 4.53
C LEU A 111 5.12 -2.22 5.21
N ILE A 112 5.05 -0.98 4.73
CA ILE A 112 5.72 0.19 5.35
C ILE A 112 5.05 0.52 6.69
N ALA A 113 3.72 0.50 6.77
CA ALA A 113 2.99 0.73 8.00
C ALA A 113 3.18 -0.42 9.03
N GLU A 114 3.13 -1.68 8.58
CA GLU A 114 3.41 -2.86 9.40
C GLU A 114 4.83 -2.85 9.98
N HIS A 115 5.83 -2.43 9.19
CA HIS A 115 7.21 -2.30 9.68
C HIS A 115 7.35 -1.22 10.76
N SER A 116 6.69 -0.06 10.59
CA SER A 116 6.63 0.97 11.65
C SER A 116 5.98 0.44 12.94
N GLN A 117 4.92 -0.38 12.81
CA GLN A 117 4.25 -1.04 13.92
C GLN A 117 5.19 -2.01 14.65
N GLU A 118 5.91 -2.86 13.92
CA GLU A 118 6.89 -3.81 14.45
C GLU A 118 7.99 -3.08 15.27
N MET A 119 8.55 -2.00 14.72
CA MET A 119 9.57 -1.21 15.42
C MET A 119 9.03 -0.58 16.72
N LEU A 120 7.78 -0.11 16.73
CA LEU A 120 7.19 0.51 17.92
C LEU A 120 6.76 -0.51 19.00
N GLU A 121 6.16 -1.63 18.60
CA GLU A 121 5.52 -2.58 19.52
C GLU A 121 6.41 -3.74 19.96
N VAL A 122 7.28 -4.22 19.08
CA VAL A 122 8.15 -5.38 19.34
C VAL A 122 9.51 -4.93 19.86
N GLU A 123 10.16 -4.00 19.15
CA GLU A 123 11.49 -3.49 19.50
C GLU A 123 11.42 -2.31 20.50
N GLY A 124 10.28 -1.62 20.57
CA GLY A 124 10.09 -0.45 21.44
C GLY A 124 10.77 0.83 20.95
N ASP A 125 11.25 0.84 19.70
CA ASP A 125 12.03 1.93 19.11
C ASP A 125 11.12 2.90 18.34
N ILE A 126 10.73 3.98 19.02
CA ILE A 126 9.92 5.06 18.47
C ILE A 126 10.70 5.98 17.50
N GLU A 127 12.02 5.82 17.34
CA GLU A 127 12.83 6.48 16.31
C GLU A 127 12.85 5.65 15.04
N ALA A 128 13.14 4.35 15.14
CA ALA A 128 12.98 3.42 14.02
C ALA A 128 11.53 3.37 13.50
N ALA A 129 10.52 3.47 14.38
CA ALA A 129 9.12 3.58 13.98
C ALA A 129 8.79 4.88 13.22
N HIS A 130 9.45 6.01 13.55
CA HIS A 130 9.28 7.26 12.80
C HIS A 130 9.87 7.13 11.39
N THR A 131 11.13 6.72 11.30
CA THR A 131 11.83 6.58 10.01
C THR A 131 11.29 5.43 9.16
N GLY A 132 10.70 4.41 9.78
CA GLY A 132 9.93 3.38 9.09
C GLY A 132 8.71 3.91 8.33
N LEU A 133 8.18 5.09 8.67
CA LEU A 133 7.06 5.73 7.96
C LEU A 133 7.50 6.63 6.80
N GLU A 134 8.73 7.15 6.81
CA GLU A 134 9.23 8.09 5.80
C GLU A 134 9.06 7.59 4.34
N PRO A 135 9.33 6.30 3.99
CA PRO A 135 9.16 5.79 2.63
C PRO A 135 7.72 5.82 2.09
N MET A 136 6.72 6.01 2.95
CA MET A 136 5.31 6.13 2.55
C MET A 136 5.07 7.39 1.71
N ARG A 137 5.75 8.50 2.03
CA ARG A 137 5.68 9.78 1.32
C ARG A 137 6.08 9.60 -0.14
N ASP A 138 7.29 9.08 -0.33
CA ASP A 138 7.92 8.91 -1.63
C ASP A 138 7.15 7.90 -2.50
N LEU A 139 6.54 6.88 -1.87
CA LEU A 139 5.65 5.92 -2.54
C LEU A 139 4.40 6.60 -3.09
N PHE A 140 3.64 7.33 -2.27
CA PHE A 140 2.41 7.98 -2.73
C PHE A 140 2.69 9.11 -3.70
N PHE A 141 3.74 9.92 -3.49
CA PHE A 141 4.17 10.92 -4.45
C PHE A 141 4.48 10.31 -5.83
N SER A 142 5.26 9.23 -5.87
CA SER A 142 5.59 8.50 -7.11
C SER A 142 4.37 7.83 -7.76
N LEU A 143 3.34 7.50 -6.97
CA LEU A 143 2.07 6.95 -7.46
C LEU A 143 1.17 8.04 -8.02
N HIS A 144 1.14 9.23 -7.41
CA HIS A 144 0.37 10.38 -7.90
C HIS A 144 0.96 10.92 -9.20
N GLU A 145 2.27 11.21 -9.22
CA GLU A 145 2.98 11.80 -10.37
C GLU A 145 2.74 10.98 -11.65
N ARG A 146 3.02 9.67 -11.61
CA ARG A 146 2.93 8.80 -12.80
C ARG A 146 1.51 8.60 -13.32
N ASN A 147 0.48 8.87 -12.51
CA ASN A 147 -0.92 8.81 -12.89
C ASN A 147 -1.51 10.20 -13.21
N ASN A 148 -0.72 11.27 -13.14
CA ASN A 148 -1.16 12.67 -13.34
C ASN A 148 -2.18 13.13 -12.28
N VAL A 149 -2.10 12.55 -11.08
CA VAL A 149 -2.85 12.96 -9.89
C VAL A 149 -2.08 14.09 -9.20
N LEU A 150 -2.79 15.08 -8.66
CA LEU A 150 -2.21 16.24 -7.97
C LEU A 150 -2.98 16.52 -6.68
N HIS A 151 -2.35 16.22 -5.55
CA HIS A 151 -2.86 16.53 -4.21
C HIS A 151 -2.02 17.61 -3.53
N MET A 152 -2.59 18.32 -2.56
CA MET A 152 -1.84 19.31 -1.76
C MET A 152 -0.68 18.66 -0.96
N GLY A 153 -0.80 17.37 -0.63
CA GLY A 153 0.29 16.57 -0.05
C GLY A 153 1.51 16.43 -0.96
N ASP A 154 1.35 16.52 -2.28
CA ASP A 154 2.44 16.39 -3.24
C ASP A 154 3.27 17.69 -3.33
N TYR A 155 2.60 18.85 -3.35
CA TYR A 155 3.28 20.16 -3.24
C TYR A 155 4.03 20.31 -1.90
N LEU A 156 3.40 19.89 -0.80
CA LEU A 156 4.05 19.79 0.51
C LEU A 156 5.25 18.82 0.50
N THR A 157 5.15 17.71 -0.21
CA THR A 157 6.24 16.72 -0.35
C THR A 157 7.43 17.31 -1.12
N ILE A 158 7.18 17.95 -2.27
CA ILE A 158 8.22 18.62 -3.06
C ILE A 158 8.96 19.66 -2.21
N PHE A 159 8.21 20.54 -1.53
CA PHE A 159 8.80 21.53 -0.61
C PHE A 159 9.59 20.88 0.52
N HIS A 160 9.09 19.77 1.10
CA HIS A 160 9.76 19.06 2.18
C HIS A 160 11.08 18.43 1.72
N MET A 161 11.12 17.77 0.55
CA MET A 161 12.33 17.17 -0.01
C MET A 161 13.42 18.24 -0.29
N THR A 162 13.04 19.40 -0.84
CA THR A 162 13.97 20.54 -1.00
C THR A 162 14.44 21.06 0.37
N MET A 163 13.58 21.07 1.38
CA MET A 163 13.94 21.50 2.73
C MET A 163 14.91 20.53 3.42
N GLU A 164 14.69 19.22 3.30
CA GLU A 164 15.58 18.16 3.78
C GLU A 164 16.99 18.32 3.18
N ALA A 165 17.08 18.42 1.85
CA ALA A 165 18.36 18.62 1.16
C ALA A 165 19.09 19.92 1.58
N ALA A 166 18.34 20.98 1.90
CA ALA A 166 18.91 22.22 2.45
C ALA A 166 19.35 22.06 3.92
N ILE A 167 18.66 21.27 4.73
CA ILE A 167 19.03 20.96 6.12
C ILE A 167 20.29 20.07 6.15
N ASP A 168 20.41 19.08 5.26
CA ASP A 168 21.60 18.24 5.13
C ASP A 168 22.84 19.07 4.80
N ALA A 169 22.75 19.97 3.80
CA ALA A 169 23.81 20.91 3.48
C ALA A 169 24.16 21.83 4.66
N ALA A 170 23.17 22.30 5.42
CA ALA A 170 23.38 23.10 6.62
C ALA A 170 24.08 22.30 7.74
N SER A 171 23.79 21.00 7.89
CA SER A 171 24.37 20.13 8.93
C SER A 171 25.89 20.01 8.80
N ILE A 172 26.41 20.01 7.57
CA ILE A 172 27.85 20.00 7.26
C ILE A 172 28.45 21.42 7.12
N ASN A 173 27.66 22.46 7.39
CA ASN A 173 28.01 23.89 7.25
C ASN A 173 28.27 24.36 5.80
N ASP A 174 27.72 23.68 4.79
CA ASP A 174 27.79 24.13 3.39
C ASP A 174 26.78 25.26 3.11
N THR A 175 27.18 26.47 3.52
CA THR A 175 26.38 27.69 3.32
C THR A 175 26.23 28.10 1.85
N GLU A 176 27.08 27.60 0.94
CA GLU A 176 26.96 27.88 -0.49
C GLU A 176 25.79 27.06 -1.07
N THR A 177 25.81 25.74 -0.87
CA THR A 177 24.72 24.85 -1.30
C THR A 177 23.38 25.25 -0.67
N VAL A 178 23.32 25.54 0.63
CA VAL A 178 22.12 26.09 1.30
C VAL A 178 21.57 27.33 0.56
N THR A 179 22.46 28.24 0.14
CA THR A 179 22.04 29.46 -0.57
C THR A 179 21.42 29.15 -1.94
N THR A 180 21.83 28.07 -2.61
CA THR A 180 21.23 27.64 -3.90
C THR A 180 19.80 27.13 -3.78
N TYR A 181 19.40 26.58 -2.64
CA TYR A 181 18.03 26.09 -2.42
C TYR A 181 17.01 27.20 -2.12
N ILE A 182 17.45 28.33 -1.54
CA ILE A 182 16.55 29.43 -1.12
C ILE A 182 15.59 29.92 -2.23
N PRO A 183 16.00 30.11 -3.50
CA PRO A 183 15.09 30.52 -4.59
C PRO A 183 14.11 29.43 -5.03
N THR A 184 14.36 28.16 -4.70
CA THR A 184 13.51 27.01 -5.02
C THR A 184 12.48 26.79 -3.92
N LEU A 185 12.91 26.76 -2.65
CA LEU A 185 12.01 26.76 -1.48
C LEU A 185 10.99 27.92 -1.52
N LYS A 186 11.44 29.11 -1.93
CA LYS A 186 10.57 30.30 -2.08
C LYS A 186 9.55 30.21 -3.21
N ARG A 187 9.75 29.31 -4.18
CA ARG A 187 8.84 29.07 -5.31
C ARG A 187 7.83 27.99 -4.94
N GLU A 188 8.30 26.88 -4.39
CA GLU A 188 7.49 25.75 -3.94
C GLU A 188 6.51 26.18 -2.84
N TRP A 189 6.93 27.06 -1.93
CA TRP A 189 6.06 27.70 -0.94
C TRP A 189 4.99 28.66 -1.53
N GLN A 190 4.94 28.87 -2.85
CA GLN A 190 3.84 29.61 -3.50
C GLN A 190 2.72 28.68 -3.99
N ASP A 191 3.00 27.38 -4.07
CA ASP A 191 2.09 26.33 -4.54
C ASP A 191 1.52 25.49 -3.36
N VAL A 192 1.79 25.91 -2.11
CA VAL A 192 1.40 25.32 -0.81
C VAL A 192 0.48 26.25 -0.03
#